data_AF-A0A522L2X5-F1
#
_entry.id   AF-A0A522L2X5-F1
#
_cell.length_a   1.000
_cell.length_b   1.000
_cell.length_c   1.000
_cell.angle_alpha   90.00
_cell.angle_beta   90.00
_cell.angle_gamma   90.00
#
_symmetry.space_group_name_H-M   'P 1'
#
loop_
_entity.id
_entity.type
_entity.pdbx_description
1 polymer ?
#
loop_
_entity_poly.entity_id
_entity_poly.type
_entity_poly.pdbx_seq_one_letter_code
_entity_poly.pdbx_strand_id
1 'polypeptide(L)'
;RFVDLGSGVYTGLSRKAMIGTLTARDIPAERAAGSVAAALIAVQRGARMVRVHDVMATVDALAVWHGVHAGDEAPRRDPKPAAPRWPDDD
;
A
#
# COMPACT_ATOMS: atom_id res chain seq x y z
N ARG A 1 -9.89 2.51 -14.11
CA ARG A 1 -9.10 3.27 -13.11
C ARG A 1 -7.90 3.88 -13.83
N PHE A 2 -7.30 4.98 -13.36
CA PHE A 2 -6.12 5.57 -14.04
C PHE A 2 -4.96 4.58 -14.22
N VAL A 3 -4.84 3.59 -13.32
CA VAL A 3 -3.84 2.52 -13.40
C VAL A 3 -4.02 1.57 -14.59
N ASP A 4 -5.19 1.55 -15.23
CA ASP A 4 -5.49 0.65 -16.35
C ASP A 4 -5.07 1.23 -17.71
N LEU A 5 -4.49 2.44 -17.73
CA LEU A 5 -4.07 3.15 -18.96
C LEU A 5 -2.70 2.70 -19.51
N GLY A 6 -2.10 1.64 -18.95
CA GLY A 6 -0.89 0.99 -19.47
C GLY A 6 0.45 1.64 -19.11
N SER A 7 0.50 2.96 -18.96
CA SER A 7 1.75 3.70 -18.63
C SER A 7 2.09 3.76 -17.13
N GLY A 8 1.21 3.26 -16.26
CA GLY A 8 1.31 3.44 -14.81
C GLY A 8 0.89 4.84 -14.35
N VAL A 9 0.80 5.02 -13.03
CA VAL A 9 0.33 6.28 -12.43
C VAL A 9 1.41 6.93 -11.58
N TYR A 10 1.64 8.21 -11.82
CA TYR A 10 2.45 9.11 -11.00
C TYR A 10 1.54 10.02 -10.17
N THR A 11 1.81 10.19 -8.87
CA THR A 11 1.00 11.05 -7.98
C THR A 11 1.85 12.04 -7.20
N GLY A 12 1.29 13.22 -6.91
CA GLY A 12 1.97 14.31 -6.21
C GLY A 12 1.08 15.03 -5.22
N LEU A 13 0.69 14.33 -4.14
CA LEU A 13 -0.25 14.82 -3.13
C LEU A 13 0.44 15.57 -1.97
N SER A 14 1.77 15.49 -1.88
CA SER A 14 2.53 16.00 -0.73
C SER A 14 2.35 17.51 -0.52
N ARG A 15 1.97 17.87 0.72
CA ARG A 15 1.74 19.22 1.26
C ARG A 15 0.69 20.05 0.52
N LYS A 16 -0.12 19.43 -0.34
CA LYS A 16 -1.21 20.10 -1.07
C LYS A 16 -2.27 20.65 -0.11
N ALA A 17 -2.97 21.71 -0.54
CA ALA A 17 -4.03 22.36 0.24
C ALA A 17 -5.12 21.37 0.69
N MET A 18 -5.49 20.41 -0.18
CA MET A 18 -6.43 19.34 0.14
C MET A 18 -6.03 18.52 1.37
N ILE A 19 -4.75 18.22 1.57
CA ILE A 19 -4.28 17.56 2.81
C ILE A 19 -4.50 18.46 4.02
N GLY A 20 -4.23 19.76 3.88
CA GLY A 20 -4.49 20.75 4.91
C GLY A 20 -5.97 20.81 5.31
N THR A 21 -6.87 20.84 4.32
CA THR A 21 -8.32 20.81 4.55
C THR A 21 -8.77 19.55 5.28
N LEU A 22 -8.26 18.38 4.89
CA LEU A 22 -8.64 17.09 5.50
C LEU A 22 -8.08 16.88 6.91
N THR A 23 -6.96 17.53 7.25
CA THR A 23 -6.25 17.32 8.52
C THR A 23 -6.29 18.53 9.45
N ALA A 24 -7.00 19.60 9.07
CA ALA A 24 -7.03 20.89 9.74
C ALA A 24 -5.62 21.50 9.95
N ARG A 25 -4.79 21.45 8.90
CA ARG A 25 -3.41 21.96 8.90
C ARG A 25 -3.22 23.05 7.84
N ASP A 26 -3.22 24.29 8.28
CA ASP A 26 -3.11 25.45 7.38
C ASP A 26 -1.68 25.64 6.87
N ILE A 27 -0.67 25.34 7.68
CA ILE A 27 0.74 25.50 7.31
C ILE A 27 1.20 24.27 6.49
N PRO A 28 1.75 24.45 5.27
CA PRO A 28 2.19 23.33 4.43
C PRO A 28 3.19 22.39 5.08
N ALA A 29 4.08 22.90 5.94
CA ALA A 29 5.07 22.10 6.66
C ALA A 29 4.43 21.13 7.67
N GLU A 30 3.26 21.44 8.22
CA GLU A 30 2.55 20.59 9.18
C GLU A 30 1.79 19.43 8.52
N ARG A 31 1.71 19.44 7.18
CA ARG A 31 0.97 18.44 6.41
C ARG A 31 1.77 17.15 6.17
N ALA A 32 2.93 16.99 6.78
CA ALA A 32 3.85 15.86 6.54
C ALA A 32 3.16 14.50 6.76
N ALA A 33 2.55 14.29 7.93
CA ALA A 33 1.89 13.02 8.26
C ALA A 33 0.73 12.69 7.29
N GLY A 34 -0.14 13.67 7.02
CA GLY A 34 -1.24 13.50 6.06
C GLY A 34 -0.74 13.25 4.63
N SER A 35 0.39 13.85 4.25
CA SER A 35 1.02 13.64 2.95
C SER A 35 1.57 12.23 2.78
N VAL A 36 2.22 11.70 3.82
CA VAL A 36 2.73 10.32 3.84
C VAL A 36 1.57 9.33 3.74
N ALA A 37 0.49 9.54 4.52
CA ALA A 37 -0.70 8.71 4.43
C ALA A 37 -1.32 8.73 3.03
N ALA A 38 -1.43 9.91 2.40
CA ALA A 38 -1.95 10.03 1.05
C ALA A 38 -1.07 9.33 -0.01
N ALA A 39 0.25 9.41 0.13
CA ALA A 39 1.18 8.70 -0.74
C ALA A 39 1.05 7.17 -0.58
N LEU A 40 0.97 6.67 0.66
CA LEU A 40 0.76 5.26 0.95
C LEU A 40 -0.55 4.74 0.33
N ILE A 41 -1.65 5.48 0.49
CA ILE A 41 -2.95 5.14 -0.12
C ILE A 41 -2.85 5.12 -1.66
N ALA A 42 -2.10 6.05 -2.26
CA ALA A 42 -1.90 6.06 -3.71
C ALA A 42 -1.16 4.80 -4.18
N VAL A 43 -0.11 4.38 -3.47
CA VAL A 43 0.64 3.16 -3.77
C VAL A 43 -0.23 1.91 -3.60
N GLN A 44 -1.00 1.81 -2.51
CA GLN A 44 -1.97 0.73 -2.31
C GLN A 44 -3.02 0.64 -3.43
N ARG A 45 -3.32 1.78 -4.09
CA ARG A 45 -4.24 1.86 -5.24
C ARG A 45 -3.56 1.68 -6.60
N GLY A 46 -2.27 1.32 -6.63
CA GLY A 46 -1.52 0.99 -7.83
C GLY A 46 -0.73 2.14 -8.46
N ALA A 47 -0.52 3.25 -7.75
CA ALA A 47 0.45 4.26 -8.19
C ALA A 47 1.85 3.65 -8.23
N ARG A 48 2.56 3.82 -9.35
CA ARG A 48 3.93 3.34 -9.52
C ARG A 48 4.98 4.35 -9.07
N MET A 49 4.61 5.63 -9.02
CA MET A 49 5.50 6.70 -8.57
C MET A 49 4.76 7.71 -7.70
N VAL A 50 5.43 8.18 -6.65
CA VAL A 50 4.94 9.23 -5.74
C VAL A 50 5.98 10.33 -5.62
N ARG A 51 5.56 11.59 -5.74
CA ARG A 51 6.40 12.77 -5.54
C ARG A 51 6.09 13.43 -4.21
N VAL A 52 7.10 13.45 -3.35
CA VAL A 52 6.98 13.87 -1.96
C VAL A 52 8.04 14.92 -1.60
N HIS A 53 7.73 15.76 -0.62
CA HIS A 53 8.70 16.66 0.01
C HIS A 53 9.41 15.95 1.18
N ASP A 54 8.68 15.13 1.93
CA ASP A 54 9.15 14.42 3.12
C ASP A 54 9.59 12.99 2.76
N VAL A 55 10.77 12.87 2.16
CA VAL A 55 11.27 11.61 1.55
C VAL A 55 11.44 10.51 2.59
N MET A 56 12.20 10.75 3.67
CA MET A 56 12.49 9.73 4.68
C MET A 56 11.22 9.15 5.29
N ALA A 57 10.30 10.00 5.75
CA ALA A 57 9.04 9.55 6.33
C ALA A 57 8.17 8.73 5.35
N THR A 58 8.23 9.06 4.05
CA THR A 58 7.52 8.26 3.02
C THR A 58 8.19 6.91 2.81
N VAL A 59 9.53 6.86 2.78
CA VAL A 59 10.29 5.61 2.65
C VAL A 59 10.00 4.69 3.82
N ASP A 60 10.00 5.20 5.05
CA ASP A 60 9.70 4.41 6.26
C ASP A 60 8.28 3.82 6.19
N ALA A 61 7.28 4.63 5.80
CA ALA A 61 5.91 4.16 5.66
C ALA A 61 5.77 3.07 4.58
N LEU A 62 6.48 3.21 3.45
CA LEU A 62 6.49 2.20 2.39
C LEU A 62 7.21 0.93 2.81
N ALA A 63 8.30 1.03 3.57
CA ALA A 63 9.02 -0.13 4.09
C ALA A 63 8.14 -0.98 5.01
N VAL A 64 7.44 -0.32 5.94
CA VAL A 64 6.45 -0.99 6.81
C VAL A 64 5.34 -1.63 5.98
N TRP A 65 4.78 -0.88 5.02
CA TRP A 65 3.72 -1.40 4.17
C TRP A 65 4.16 -2.62 3.36
N HIS A 66 5.35 -2.60 2.75
CA HIS A 66 5.88 -3.74 2.01
C HIS A 66 6.06 -4.97 2.90
N GLY A 67 6.56 -4.80 4.12
CA GLY A 67 6.71 -5.89 5.08
C GLY A 67 5.38 -6.54 5.47
N VAL A 68 4.36 -5.73 5.75
CA VAL A 68 3.02 -6.22 6.10
C VAL A 68 2.32 -6.83 4.89
N HIS A 69 2.36 -6.15 3.74
CA HIS A 69 1.66 -6.59 2.54
C HIS A 69 2.20 -7.92 1.99
N ALA A 70 3.50 -8.16 2.11
CA ALA A 70 4.08 -9.47 1.77
C ALA A 70 3.61 -10.60 2.70
N GLY A 71 3.31 -10.27 3.96
CA GLY A 71 2.76 -11.21 4.95
C GLY A 71 1.25 -11.43 4.88
N ASP A 72 0.51 -10.56 4.19
CA ASP A 72 -0.93 -10.70 3.96
C ASP A 72 -1.29 -11.79 2.95
N GLU A 73 -0.31 -12.35 2.22
CA GLU A 73 -0.53 -13.59 1.47
C GLU A 73 -0.78 -14.72 2.48
N ALA A 74 -2.05 -15.12 2.61
CA ALA A 74 -2.45 -16.23 3.48
C ALA A 74 -1.52 -17.43 3.24
N PRO A 75 -0.96 -18.05 4.29
CA PRO A 75 -0.11 -19.21 4.12
C PRO A 75 -0.88 -20.24 3.30
N ARG A 76 -0.30 -20.66 2.16
CA ARG A 76 -0.89 -21.72 1.34
C ARG A 76 -1.06 -22.93 2.26
N ARG A 77 -2.30 -23.24 2.62
CA ARG A 77 -2.61 -24.46 3.34
C ARG A 77 -2.38 -25.58 2.34
N ASP A 78 -1.31 -26.35 2.53
CA ASP A 78 -1.09 -27.53 1.70
C ASP A 78 -2.37 -28.38 1.73
N PRO A 79 -2.85 -28.85 0.58
CA PRO A 79 -4.00 -29.74 0.56
C PRO A 79 -3.66 -30.94 1.45
N LYS A 80 -4.54 -31.23 2.42
CA LYS A 80 -4.40 -32.41 3.27
C LYS A 80 -4.20 -33.61 2.33
N PRO A 81 -3.16 -34.45 2.53
CA PRO A 81 -3.00 -35.66 1.73
C PRO A 81 -4.31 -36.43 1.72
N ALA A 82 -4.69 -36.97 0.55
CA ALA A 82 -5.82 -37.89 0.48
C ALA A 82 -5.63 -38.96 1.56
N ALA A 83 -6.71 -39.30 2.28
CA ALA A 83 -6.63 -40.34 3.29
C ALA A 83 -6.05 -41.61 2.64
N PRO A 84 -5.14 -42.33 3.32
CA PRO A 84 -4.62 -43.59 2.78
C PRO A 84 -5.81 -44.53 2.55
N ARG A 85 -5.87 -45.11 1.35
CA ARG A 85 -6.89 -46.09 1.00
C ARG A 85 -6.56 -47.39 1.74
N TRP A 86 -7.49 -47.87 2.55
CA TRP A 86 -7.32 -49.09 3.32
C TRP A 86 -7.70 -50.31 2.47
N PRO A 87 -7.10 -51.49 2.67
CA PRO A 87 -7.40 -52.69 1.87
C PRO A 87 -8.87 -53.15 1.90
N ASP A 88 -9.68 -52.62 2.82
CA ASP A 88 -11.10 -52.92 2.97
C ASP A 88 -12.02 -51.89 2.28
N ASP A 89 -11.47 -50.91 1.53
CA ASP A 89 -12.21 -49.84 0.84
C ASP A 89 -12.77 -50.24 -0.55
N ASP A 90 -12.70 -51.52 -0.94
CA ASP A 90 -13.30 -52.08 -2.17
C ASP A 90 -14.52 -52.99 -1.88
#